data_AF-A0A947A817-F1
#
_entry.id   AF-A0A947A817-F1
#
_cell.length_a   1.000
_cell.length_b   1.000
_cell.length_c   1.000
_cell.angle_alpha   90.00
_cell.angle_beta   90.00
_cell.angle_gamma   90.00
#
_symmetry.space_group_name_H-M   'P 1'
#
loop_
_entity.id
_entity.type
_entity.pdbx_description
1 polymer ?
#
loop_
_entity_poly.entity_id
_entity_poly.type
_entity_poly.pdbx_seq_one_letter_code
_entity_poly.pdbx_strand_id
1 'polypeptide(L)'
;YLYVTPSNRAAVNEKMKALKDMFASKGSKVDYRVYKSGFGTRGEFLMVAVAAKDPVDYAQKGAANQELMGEDGQKMMSELWENLLKYEEIVGEMRPDMAYSPSN
;
A
#
# COMPACT_ATOMS: atom_id res chain seq x y z
N TYR A 1 6.13 1.94 -3.02
CA TYR A 1 6.55 1.02 -4.10
C TYR A 1 7.16 -0.23 -3.49
N LEU A 2 6.73 -1.39 -3.95
CA LEU A 2 7.14 -2.70 -3.49
C LEU A 2 7.73 -3.44 -4.70
N TYR A 3 9.05 -3.53 -4.78
CA TYR A 3 9.73 -4.18 -5.90
C TYR A 3 9.75 -5.69 -5.68
N VAL A 4 9.31 -6.43 -6.70
CA VAL A 4 9.16 -7.89 -6.65
C VAL A 4 10.07 -8.56 -7.67
N THR A 5 10.65 -9.71 -7.32
CA THR A 5 11.24 -10.58 -8.34
C THR A 5 10.14 -11.24 -9.16
N PRO A 6 10.41 -11.58 -10.44
CA PRO A 6 9.49 -12.40 -11.23
C PRO A 6 9.17 -13.74 -10.54
N SER A 7 10.14 -14.31 -9.81
CA SER A 7 10.00 -15.56 -9.07
C SER A 7 9.03 -15.45 -7.89
N ASN A 8 9.02 -14.32 -7.16
CA ASN A 8 8.14 -14.11 -6.01
C ASN A 8 6.79 -13.46 -6.39
N ARG A 9 6.58 -13.11 -7.67
CA ARG A 9 5.34 -12.48 -8.17
C ARG A 9 4.07 -13.21 -7.75
N ALA A 10 4.06 -14.54 -7.83
CA ALA A 10 2.88 -15.34 -7.48
C ALA A 10 2.60 -15.25 -5.98
N ALA A 11 3.61 -15.49 -5.16
CA ALA A 11 3.52 -15.40 -3.70
C ALA A 11 3.08 -14.00 -3.24
N VAL A 12 3.67 -12.95 -3.81
CA VAL A 12 3.33 -11.57 -3.45
C VAL A 12 1.90 -11.22 -3.86
N ASN A 13 1.41 -11.66 -5.02
CA ASN A 13 0.01 -11.43 -5.42
C ASN A 13 -0.98 -12.17 -4.52
N GLU A 14 -0.69 -13.41 -4.17
CA GLU A 14 -1.54 -14.18 -3.25
C GLU A 14 -1.57 -13.54 -1.86
N LYS A 15 -0.41 -13.16 -1.33
CA LYS A 15 -0.31 -12.42 -0.06
C LYS A 15 -1.05 -11.08 -0.13
N MET A 16 -0.95 -10.33 -1.23
CA MET A 16 -1.69 -9.08 -1.42
C MET A 16 -3.20 -9.29 -1.43
N LYS A 17 -3.68 -10.36 -2.07
CA LYS A 17 -5.10 -10.72 -2.07
C LYS A 17 -5.57 -11.13 -0.68
N ALA A 18 -4.82 -11.99 0.00
CA ALA A 18 -5.13 -12.38 1.38
C ALA A 18 -5.16 -11.18 2.32
N LEU A 19 -4.21 -10.24 2.17
CA LEU A 19 -4.23 -8.97 2.87
C LEU A 19 -5.52 -8.21 2.56
N LYS A 20 -5.86 -8.04 1.27
CA LYS A 20 -7.07 -7.33 0.87
C LYS A 20 -8.35 -7.94 1.43
N ASP A 21 -8.46 -9.26 1.39
CA ASP A 21 -9.61 -9.99 1.92
C ASP A 21 -9.69 -9.86 3.45
N MET A 22 -8.55 -9.83 4.13
CA MET A 22 -8.49 -9.58 5.57
C MET A 22 -8.86 -8.13 5.91
N PHE A 23 -8.37 -7.15 5.14
CA PHE A 23 -8.74 -5.74 5.30
C PHE A 23 -10.25 -5.54 5.09
N ALA A 24 -10.84 -6.21 4.10
CA ALA A 24 -12.27 -6.17 3.84
C ALA A 24 -13.07 -6.85 4.97
N SER A 25 -12.62 -8.03 5.42
CA SER A 25 -13.28 -8.80 6.49
C SER A 25 -13.22 -8.09 7.85
N LYS A 26 -12.12 -7.40 8.15
CA LYS A 26 -11.92 -6.64 9.39
C LYS A 26 -12.46 -5.20 9.32
N GLY A 27 -13.07 -4.79 8.21
CA GLY A 27 -13.70 -3.48 8.07
C GLY A 27 -12.71 -2.31 8.11
N SER A 28 -11.51 -2.50 7.55
CA SER A 28 -10.49 -1.45 7.51
C SER A 28 -11.00 -0.20 6.80
N LYS A 29 -10.84 0.97 7.43
CA LYS A 29 -11.18 2.28 6.86
C LYS A 29 -10.04 2.88 6.02
N VAL A 30 -9.03 2.08 5.70
CA VAL A 30 -7.90 2.50 4.87
C VAL A 30 -8.30 2.31 3.42
N ASP A 31 -8.57 3.41 2.72
CA ASP A 31 -8.74 3.39 1.27
C ASP A 31 -7.37 3.34 0.60
N TYR A 32 -7.06 2.22 -0.05
CA TYR A 32 -5.83 2.05 -0.79
C TYR A 32 -6.08 1.53 -2.21
N ARG A 33 -5.21 1.92 -3.12
CA ARG A 33 -5.17 1.46 -4.51
C ARG A 33 -3.87 0.73 -4.75
N VAL A 34 -3.96 -0.47 -5.32
CA VAL A 34 -2.78 -1.26 -5.71
C VAL A 34 -2.62 -1.17 -7.21
N TYR A 35 -1.52 -0.59 -7.65
CA TYR A 35 -1.13 -0.52 -9.04
C TYR A 35 -0.01 -1.52 -9.30
N LYS A 36 -0.17 -2.31 -10.37
CA LYS A 36 0.89 -3.20 -10.84
C LYS A 36 1.69 -2.51 -11.92
N SER A 37 3.02 -2.62 -11.86
CA SER A 37 3.91 -2.16 -12.92
C SER A 37 3.57 -2.85 -14.25
N GLY A 38 3.34 -2.05 -15.28
CA GLY A 38 3.04 -2.51 -16.64
C GLY A 38 4.27 -2.52 -17.55
N PHE A 39 4.01 -2.55 -18.85
CA PHE A 39 5.06 -2.55 -19.88
C PHE A 39 5.86 -1.24 -19.85
N GLY A 40 7.20 -1.31 -19.90
CA GLY A 40 8.10 -0.15 -19.95
C GLY A 40 8.91 0.15 -18.69
N THR A 41 8.70 -0.59 -17.59
CA THR A 41 9.47 -0.40 -16.35
C THR A 41 10.67 -1.37 -16.26
N ARG A 42 11.83 -0.88 -15.79
CA ARG A 42 13.02 -1.70 -15.53
C ARG A 42 12.87 -2.48 -14.21
N GLY A 43 11.92 -3.41 -14.19
CA GLY A 43 11.60 -4.23 -13.03
C GLY A 43 10.10 -4.27 -12.76
N GLU A 44 9.67 -5.30 -12.04
CA GLU A 44 8.30 -5.44 -11.61
C GLU A 44 8.14 -4.88 -10.19
N PHE A 45 7.11 -4.07 -10.00
CA PHE A 45 6.78 -3.49 -8.71
C PHE A 45 5.26 -3.35 -8.55
N LEU A 46 4.84 -3.36 -7.29
CA LEU A 46 3.49 -3.01 -6.87
C LEU A 46 3.54 -1.66 -6.16
N MET A 47 2.77 -0.70 -6.63
CA MET A 47 2.63 0.60 -5.98
C MET A 47 1.31 0.60 -5.21
N VAL A 48 1.40 0.69 -3.88
CA VAL A 48 0.24 0.89 -3.01
C VAL A 48 0.11 2.39 -2.75
N ALA A 49 -0.96 2.99 -3.24
CA ALA A 49 -1.30 4.38 -2.96
C ALA A 49 -2.39 4.43 -1.90
N VAL A 50 -2.09 5.02 -0.74
CA VAL A 50 -3.05 5.22 0.35
C VAL A 50 -3.44 6.69 0.35
N ALA A 51 -4.74 6.97 0.32
CA ALA A 51 -5.25 8.33 0.44
C ALA A 51 -5.67 8.57 1.89
N ALA A 52 -5.13 9.62 2.50
CA ALA A 52 -5.52 10.09 3.82
C ALA A 52 -5.83 11.58 3.77
N LYS A 53 -6.68 12.06 4.69
CA LYS A 53 -7.08 13.47 4.73
C LYS A 53 -5.94 14.36 5.19
N ASP A 54 -5.17 13.88 6.16
CA ASP A 54 -4.01 14.56 6.72
C ASP A 54 -3.01 13.51 7.27
N PRO A 55 -1.77 13.89 7.60
CA PRO A 55 -0.77 12.96 8.12
C PRO A 55 -1.18 12.28 9.43
N VAL A 56 -2.02 12.95 10.23
CA VAL A 56 -2.51 12.44 11.52
C VAL A 56 -3.56 11.35 11.31
N ASP A 57 -4.49 11.56 10.38
CA ASP A 57 -5.50 10.61 9.91
C ASP A 57 -4.83 9.39 9.28
N TYR A 58 -3.73 9.58 8.53
CA TYR A 58 -2.92 8.46 8.03
C TYR A 58 -2.34 7.62 9.18
N ALA A 59 -1.68 8.27 10.14
CA ALA A 59 -1.07 7.58 11.28
C ALA A 59 -2.12 6.88 12.16
N GLN A 60 -3.27 7.54 12.42
CA GLN A 60 -4.38 6.98 13.20
C GLN A 60 -5.01 5.79 12.50
N LYS A 61 -5.26 5.89 11.18
CA LYS A 61 -5.77 4.77 10.39
C LYS A 61 -4.77 3.63 10.33
N GLY A 62 -3.47 3.92 10.22
CA GLY A 62 -2.39 2.93 10.26
C GLY A 62 -2.36 2.18 11.59
N ALA A 63 -2.36 2.90 12.72
CA ALA A 63 -2.37 2.32 14.06
C ALA A 63 -3.64 1.50 14.33
N ALA A 64 -4.82 2.06 14.05
CA ALA A 64 -6.09 1.36 14.22
C ALA A 64 -6.19 0.11 13.35
N ASN A 65 -5.66 0.18 12.11
CA ASN A 65 -5.62 -0.97 11.23
C ASN A 65 -4.64 -2.03 11.76
N GLN A 66 -3.47 -1.63 12.28
CA GLN A 66 -2.52 -2.57 12.87
C GLN A 66 -3.08 -3.27 14.12
N GLU A 67 -3.79 -2.54 14.98
CA GLU A 67 -4.51 -3.10 16.13
C GLU A 67 -5.63 -4.06 15.69
N LEU A 68 -6.41 -3.70 14.67
CA LEU A 68 -7.43 -4.58 14.09
C LEU A 68 -6.82 -5.87 13.53
N MET A 69 -5.68 -5.75 12.85
CA MET A 69 -5.01 -6.86 12.16
C MET A 69 -4.39 -7.84 13.15
N GLY A 70 -3.82 -7.36 14.26
CA GLY A 70 -3.17 -8.18 15.29
C GLY A 70 -1.89 -8.87 14.80
N GLU A 71 -1.41 -9.86 15.57
CA GLU A 71 -0.18 -10.61 15.25
C GLU A 71 -0.23 -11.31 13.89
N ASP A 72 -1.39 -11.83 13.48
CA ASP A 72 -1.57 -12.51 12.19
C ASP A 72 -1.29 -11.58 11.01
N GLY A 73 -1.77 -10.34 11.09
CA GLY A 73 -1.50 -9.36 10.03
C GLY A 73 -0.08 -8.84 10.05
N GLN A 74 0.53 -8.70 11.22
CA GLN A 74 1.97 -8.40 11.31
C GLN A 74 2.80 -9.49 10.66
N LYS A 75 2.50 -10.76 10.93
CA LYS A 75 3.22 -11.89 10.34
C LYS A 75 3.08 -11.92 8.81
N MET A 76 1.87 -11.72 8.29
CA MET A 76 1.67 -11.59 6.84
C MET A 76 2.42 -10.41 6.23
N MET A 77 2.51 -9.28 6.93
CA MET A 77 3.29 -8.13 6.47
C MET A 77 4.78 -8.43 6.48
N SER A 78 5.31 -9.04 7.55
CA SER A 78 6.72 -9.45 7.62
C SER A 78 7.10 -10.41 6.50
N GLU A 79 6.28 -11.44 6.25
CA GLU A 79 6.50 -12.36 5.14
C GLU A 79 6.42 -11.64 3.78
N LEU A 80 5.57 -10.61 3.65
CA LEU A 80 5.56 -9.76 2.46
C LEU A 80 6.91 -9.04 2.31
N TRP A 81 7.41 -8.41 3.38
CA TRP A 81 8.68 -7.68 3.38
C TRP A 81 9.87 -8.56 3.05
N GLU A 82 9.92 -9.79 3.56
CA GLU A 82 10.98 -10.76 3.27
C GLU A 82 11.02 -11.18 1.78
N ASN A 83 9.85 -11.19 1.12
CA ASN A 83 9.74 -11.56 -0.28
C ASN A 83 9.99 -10.39 -1.25
N LEU A 84 10.19 -9.17 -0.74
CA LEU A 84 10.42 -7.98 -1.54
C LEU A 84 11.92 -7.74 -1.75
N LEU A 85 12.27 -7.34 -2.98
CA LEU A 85 13.65 -6.93 -3.30
C LEU A 85 14.01 -5.60 -2.67
N LYS A 86 13.05 -4.68 -2.71
CA LYS A 86 13.21 -3.30 -2.28
C LYS A 86 11.84 -2.75 -1.94
N TYR A 87 11.79 -1.94 -0.90
CA TYR A 87 10.66 -1.07 -0.66
C TYR A 87 11.10 0.38 -0.76
N GLU A 88 10.22 1.20 -1.32
CA GLU A 88 10.37 2.65 -1.32
C GLU A 88 9.06 3.25 -0.86
N GLU A 89 9.12 4.01 0.22
CA GLU A 89 8.01 4.81 0.67
C GLU A 89 8.16 6.21 0.09
N ILE A 90 7.12 6.69 -0.60
CA ILE A 90 7.07 8.07 -1.06
C ILE A 90 5.86 8.69 -0.39
N VAL A 91 6.13 9.65 0.50
CA VAL A 91 5.11 10.47 1.12
C VAL A 91 5.00 11.74 0.29
N GLY A 92 3.80 12.01 -0.21
CA GLY A 92 3.48 13.23 -0.95
C GLY A 92 2.24 13.86 -0.36
N GLU A 93 2.27 15.17 -0.20
CA GLU A 93 1.09 15.95 0.15
C GLU A 93 0.47 16.50 -1.14
N MET A 94 -0.86 16.50 -1.23
CA MET A 94 -1.52 17.26 -2.28
C MET A 94 -1.22 18.75 -2.03
N ARG A 95 -0.66 19.43 -3.05
CA ARG A 95 -0.36 20.87 -3.04
C ARG A 95 -1.45 21.63 -3.80
N PRO A 96 -2.62 21.88 -3.17
CA PRO A 96 -3.73 22.58 -3.83
C PRO A 96 -3.36 24.02 -4.25
N ASP A 97 -2.30 24.59 -3.66
CA ASP A 97 -1.71 25.87 -4.06
C ASP A 97 -1.07 25.85 -5.46
N MET A 98 -0.69 24.67 -5.95
CA MET A 98 -0.17 24.45 -7.31
C MET A 98 -1.24 23.90 -8.26
N ALA A 99 -2.50 23.79 -7.83
CA ALA A 99 -3.57 23.31 -8.67
C ALA A 99 -3.84 24.30 -9.81
N TYR A 100 -3.84 23.81 -11.04
CA TYR A 100 -4.25 24.57 -12.23
C TYR A 100 -5.79 24.67 -12.27
N SER A 101 -6.40 25.14 -11.19
CA SER A 101 -7.81 25.49 -11.16
C SER A 101 -7.92 27.00 -11.32
N PRO A 102 -8.43 27.52 -12.46
CA PRO A 102 -8.77 28.93 -12.54
C PRO A 102 -9.83 29.22 -11.47
N SER A 103 -9.60 30.26 -10.68
CA SER A 103 -10.56 30.77 -9.71
C SER A 103 -11.79 31.25 -10.47
N ASN A 104 -12.86 30.45 -10.48
CA ASN A 104 -14.19 30.87 -10.92
C ASN A 104 -15.00 31.31 -9.72
#